data_AF-A0A942W108-F1
#
_entry.id   AF-A0A942W108-F1
#
_cell.length_a   1.000
_cell.length_b   1.000
_cell.length_c   1.000
_cell.angle_alpha   90.00
_cell.angle_beta   90.00
_cell.angle_gamma   90.00
#
_symmetry.space_group_name_H-M   'P 1'
#
loop_
_entity.id
_entity.type
_entity.pdbx_description
1 polymer ?
#
loop_
_entity_poly.entity_id
_entity_poly.type
_entity_poly.pdbx_seq_one_letter_code
_entity_poly.pdbx_strand_id
1 'polypeptide(L)'
;MVPDWKTKGKRRTLADSFGDAARGILFAVKTERNMRIHVTAAVYVLFFSPLLGVSRGEFAALLLAVAVVITAEGFNTAIEMLCDYAQKSYNRFIGRTKDIAAGAVLISAVFAAFVGIAVLWRPKALWALAVQIFTSPLYCPLFLAVTALALVFIVLGPTGIAGLFERKKRR
;
A
#
# COMPACT_ATOMS: atom_id res chain seq x y z
N MET A 1 22.65 -1.14 13.78
CA MET A 1 23.94 -1.60 13.22
C MET A 1 23.66 -2.25 11.87
N VAL A 2 24.25 -1.74 10.78
CA VAL A 2 24.10 -2.36 9.45
C VAL A 2 25.16 -3.46 9.37
N PRO A 3 24.81 -4.71 9.01
CA PRO A 3 25.79 -5.80 8.98
C PRO A 3 26.99 -5.48 8.09
N ASP A 4 28.21 -5.85 8.50
CA ASP A 4 29.45 -5.52 7.78
C ASP A 4 29.47 -6.09 6.34
N TRP A 5 28.76 -7.20 6.12
CA TRP A 5 28.63 -7.86 4.83
C TRP A 5 27.90 -6.99 3.80
N LYS A 6 27.07 -6.03 4.25
CA LYS A 6 26.45 -5.04 3.37
C LYS A 6 27.39 -3.91 2.97
N THR A 7 28.37 -3.57 3.81
CA THR A 7 29.25 -2.41 3.58
C THR A 7 30.58 -2.79 2.95
N LYS A 8 31.01 -4.07 3.03
CA LYS A 8 32.29 -4.57 2.50
C LYS A 8 33.47 -3.65 2.89
N GLY A 9 33.46 -3.11 4.11
CA GLY A 9 34.48 -2.19 4.61
C GLY A 9 34.45 -0.76 4.06
N LYS A 10 33.48 -0.39 3.21
CA LYS A 10 33.32 0.97 2.68
C LYS A 10 32.37 1.83 3.53
N ARG A 11 32.58 3.16 3.52
CA ARG A 11 31.63 4.10 4.13
C ARG A 11 30.30 4.06 3.38
N ARG A 12 29.20 4.06 4.12
CA ARG A 12 27.85 4.08 3.55
C ARG A 12 27.58 5.41 2.84
N THR A 13 26.92 5.33 1.70
CA THR A 13 26.40 6.48 0.97
C THR A 13 24.91 6.71 1.28
N LEU A 14 24.41 7.90 0.92
CA LEU A 14 22.97 8.19 0.96
C LEU A 14 22.19 7.23 0.03
N ALA A 15 22.74 6.92 -1.13
CA ALA A 15 22.14 5.99 -2.09
C ALA A 15 21.93 4.59 -1.48
N ASP A 16 22.89 4.11 -0.68
CA ASP A 16 22.74 2.82 0.00
C ASP A 16 21.58 2.83 1.00
N SER A 17 21.34 3.96 1.66
CA SER A 17 20.27 4.13 2.65
C SER A 17 18.90 4.15 1.98
N PHE A 18 18.76 4.89 0.88
CA PHE A 18 17.55 4.83 0.04
C PHE A 18 17.31 3.43 -0.52
N GLY A 19 18.38 2.73 -0.93
CA GLY A 19 18.29 1.34 -1.37
C GLY A 19 17.77 0.39 -0.28
N ASP A 20 18.20 0.56 0.97
CA ASP A 20 17.67 -0.21 2.11
C ASP A 20 16.18 0.12 2.37
N ALA A 21 15.80 1.39 2.37
CA ALA A 21 14.41 1.81 2.57
C ALA A 21 13.49 1.26 1.47
N ALA A 22 13.91 1.36 0.20
CA ALA A 22 13.17 0.82 -0.93
C ALA A 22 12.99 -0.70 -0.82
N ARG A 23 14.03 -1.43 -0.40
CA ARG A 23 13.91 -2.88 -0.14
C ARG A 23 12.89 -3.18 0.96
N GLY A 24 12.85 -2.37 2.03
CA GLY A 24 11.86 -2.52 3.11
C GLY A 24 10.43 -2.34 2.62
N ILE A 25 10.17 -1.28 1.85
CA ILE A 25 8.84 -1.03 1.25
C ILE A 25 8.45 -2.16 0.30
N LEU A 26 9.36 -2.57 -0.59
CA LEU A 26 9.10 -3.67 -1.53
C LEU A 26 8.86 -5.00 -0.82
N PHE A 27 9.51 -5.25 0.32
CA PHE A 27 9.26 -6.42 1.15
C PHE A 27 7.82 -6.39 1.69
N ALA A 28 7.42 -5.30 2.35
CA ALA A 28 6.07 -5.17 2.91
C ALA A 28 4.97 -5.31 1.84
N VAL A 29 5.16 -4.72 0.65
CA VAL A 29 4.22 -4.86 -0.48
C VAL A 29 4.12 -6.31 -0.97
N LYS A 30 5.24 -7.07 -0.93
CA LYS A 30 5.26 -8.46 -1.37
C LYS A 30 4.61 -9.42 -0.37
N THR A 31 4.81 -9.20 0.93
CA THR A 31 4.34 -10.12 1.96
C THR A 31 2.94 -9.76 2.44
N GLU A 32 2.66 -8.48 2.69
CA GLU A 32 1.44 -8.06 3.36
C GLU A 32 0.31 -7.73 2.39
N ARG A 33 -0.82 -8.41 2.56
CA ARG A 33 -2.03 -8.14 1.77
C ARG A 33 -2.61 -6.76 2.08
N ASN A 34 -2.60 -6.35 3.34
CA ASN A 34 -3.12 -5.05 3.78
C ASN A 34 -2.29 -3.90 3.18
N MET A 35 -0.95 -4.01 3.19
CA MET A 35 -0.07 -3.10 2.43
C MET A 35 -0.45 -2.99 0.95
N ARG A 36 -0.74 -4.12 0.27
CA ARG A 36 -1.20 -4.07 -1.14
C ARG A 36 -2.53 -3.33 -1.31
N ILE A 37 -3.48 -3.55 -0.41
CA ILE A 37 -4.78 -2.84 -0.41
C ILE A 37 -4.55 -1.34 -0.24
N HIS A 38 -3.76 -0.92 0.75
CA HIS A 38 -3.49 0.49 1.02
C HIS A 38 -2.76 1.18 -0.14
N VAL A 39 -1.74 0.54 -0.73
CA VAL A 39 -1.04 1.08 -1.91
C VAL A 39 -1.96 1.16 -3.12
N THR A 40 -2.79 0.15 -3.37
CA THR A 40 -3.79 0.22 -4.45
C THR A 40 -4.77 1.36 -4.20
N ALA A 41 -5.36 1.48 -3.01
CA ALA A 41 -6.27 2.57 -2.68
C ALA A 41 -5.59 3.95 -2.86
N ALA A 42 -4.34 4.09 -2.42
CA ALA A 42 -3.55 5.30 -2.62
C ALA A 42 -3.38 5.66 -4.10
N VAL A 43 -3.06 4.69 -4.96
CA VAL A 43 -2.95 4.91 -6.41
C VAL A 43 -4.27 5.42 -6.98
N TYR A 44 -5.40 4.81 -6.64
CA TYR A 44 -6.72 5.27 -7.11
C TYR A 44 -7.04 6.69 -6.62
N VAL A 45 -6.87 6.96 -5.33
CA VAL A 45 -7.15 8.28 -4.73
C VAL A 45 -6.29 9.38 -5.36
N LEU A 46 -4.99 9.14 -5.52
CA LEU A 46 -4.08 10.14 -6.08
C LEU A 46 -4.24 10.30 -7.59
N PHE A 47 -4.62 9.24 -8.30
CA PHE A 47 -4.89 9.32 -9.74
C PHE A 47 -6.19 10.06 -10.06
N PHE A 48 -7.27 9.78 -9.32
CA PHE A 48 -8.58 10.37 -9.59
C PHE A 48 -8.76 11.76 -8.98
N SER A 49 -8.02 12.14 -7.93
CA SER A 49 -8.20 13.43 -7.27
C SER A 49 -8.01 14.66 -8.19
N PRO A 50 -6.99 14.74 -9.08
CA PRO A 50 -6.88 15.87 -10.01
C PRO A 50 -8.06 15.95 -10.98
N LEU A 51 -8.63 14.81 -11.38
CA LEU A 51 -9.79 14.71 -12.27
C LEU A 51 -11.09 15.21 -11.61
N LEU A 52 -11.13 15.27 -10.28
CA LEU A 52 -12.26 15.74 -9.49
C LEU A 52 -12.17 17.23 -9.12
N GLY A 53 -11.17 17.94 -9.66
CA GLY A 53 -10.96 19.37 -9.42
C GLY A 53 -10.50 19.68 -8.00
N VAL A 54 -9.81 18.73 -7.35
CA VAL A 54 -9.25 18.89 -6.01
C VAL A 54 -8.17 19.97 -6.02
N SER A 55 -8.23 20.91 -5.07
CA SER A 55 -7.26 21.99 -4.91
C SER A 55 -5.91 21.46 -4.41
N ARG A 56 -4.85 22.29 -4.51
CA ARG A 56 -3.51 21.91 -4.04
C ARG A 56 -3.47 21.56 -2.55
N GLY A 57 -4.24 22.29 -1.72
CA GLY A 57 -4.31 22.04 -0.28
C GLY A 57 -5.04 20.74 0.06
N GLU A 58 -6.16 20.48 -0.61
CA GLU A 58 -6.90 19.23 -0.47
C GLU A 58 -6.08 18.02 -0.96
N PHE A 59 -5.35 18.17 -2.08
CA PHE A 59 -4.46 17.13 -2.60
C PHE A 59 -3.31 16.84 -1.63
N ALA A 60 -2.73 17.88 -0.99
CA ALA A 60 -1.74 17.71 0.07
C ALA A 60 -2.31 16.97 1.29
N ALA A 61 -3.57 17.23 1.66
CA ALA A 61 -4.25 16.50 2.73
C ALA A 61 -4.44 15.00 2.39
N LEU A 62 -4.82 14.68 1.14
CA LEU A 62 -4.90 13.30 0.66
C LEU A 62 -3.53 12.60 0.67
N LEU A 63 -2.47 13.28 0.20
CA LEU A 63 -1.10 12.76 0.26
C LEU A 63 -0.68 12.45 1.69
N LEU A 64 -0.96 13.35 2.64
CA LEU A 64 -0.64 13.15 4.04
C LEU A 64 -1.43 11.97 4.63
N ALA A 65 -2.73 11.87 4.37
CA ALA A 65 -3.56 10.77 4.82
C ALA A 65 -3.06 9.42 4.31
N VAL A 66 -2.71 9.34 3.03
CA VAL A 66 -2.10 8.15 2.40
C VAL A 66 -0.76 7.82 3.08
N ALA A 67 0.11 8.82 3.26
CA ALA A 67 1.44 8.61 3.86
C ALA A 67 1.35 8.07 5.29
N VAL A 68 0.39 8.57 6.09
CA VAL A 68 0.16 8.11 7.46
C VAL A 68 -0.28 6.64 7.47
N VAL A 69 -1.22 6.25 6.61
CA VAL A 69 -1.69 4.85 6.52
C VAL A 69 -0.57 3.90 6.12
N ILE A 70 0.19 4.23 5.08
CA ILE A 70 1.31 3.40 4.61
C ILE A 70 2.40 3.26 5.67
N THR A 71 2.65 4.34 6.42
CA THR A 71 3.63 4.34 7.52
C THR A 71 3.15 3.49 8.69
N ALA A 72 1.88 3.61 9.09
CA ALA A 72 1.29 2.78 10.14
C ALA A 72 1.34 1.29 9.79
N GLU A 73 0.99 0.95 8.55
CA GLU A 73 1.07 -0.42 8.03
C GLU A 73 2.51 -0.95 8.01
N GLY A 74 3.48 -0.09 7.63
CA GLY A 74 4.90 -0.43 7.67
C GLY A 74 5.40 -0.70 9.09
N PHE A 75 4.96 0.09 10.08
CA PHE A 75 5.26 -0.18 11.49
C PHE A 75 4.59 -1.44 12.00
N ASN A 76 3.34 -1.70 11.62
CA ASN A 76 2.65 -2.96 11.97
C ASN A 76 3.46 -4.17 11.49
N THR A 77 3.84 -4.17 10.21
CA THR A 77 4.66 -5.24 9.61
C THR A 77 5.98 -5.43 10.37
N ALA A 78 6.68 -4.34 10.69
CA ALA A 78 7.95 -4.41 11.42
C ALA A 78 7.78 -4.97 12.84
N ILE A 79 6.72 -4.57 13.55
CA ILE A 79 6.39 -5.06 14.89
C ILE A 79 6.02 -6.55 14.84
N GLU A 80 5.22 -6.98 13.88
CA GLU A 80 4.86 -8.38 13.68
C GLU A 80 6.10 -9.25 13.46
N MET A 81 6.99 -8.84 12.55
CA MET A 81 8.25 -9.54 12.30
C MET A 81 9.15 -9.63 13.54
N LEU A 82 9.25 -8.55 14.31
CA LEU A 82 10.04 -8.54 15.54
C LEU A 82 9.43 -9.47 16.60
N CYS A 83 8.10 -9.46 16.74
CA CYS A 83 7.39 -10.34 17.64
C CYS A 83 7.59 -11.82 17.28
N ASP A 84 7.46 -12.16 15.99
CA ASP A 84 7.64 -13.54 15.49
C ASP A 84 9.08 -14.04 15.65
N TYR A 85 10.05 -13.12 15.54
CA TYR A 85 11.44 -13.43 15.85
C TYR A 85 11.67 -13.64 17.35
N ALA A 86 11.17 -12.74 18.19
CA ALA A 86 11.42 -12.74 19.63
C ALA A 86 10.71 -13.89 20.37
N GLN A 87 9.55 -14.33 19.90
CA GLN A 87 8.73 -15.31 20.60
C GLN A 87 8.00 -16.22 19.61
N LYS A 88 8.47 -17.47 19.52
CA LYS A 88 7.89 -18.49 18.62
C LYS A 88 6.73 -19.26 19.24
N SER A 89 6.62 -19.26 20.57
CA SER A 89 5.53 -19.94 21.29
C SER A 89 4.42 -18.96 21.66
N TYR A 90 3.21 -19.45 21.91
CA TYR A 90 2.10 -18.58 22.26
C TYR A 90 2.40 -17.73 23.51
N ASN A 91 2.27 -16.42 23.39
CA ASN A 91 2.43 -15.48 24.48
C ASN A 91 1.35 -14.38 24.40
N ARG A 92 0.58 -14.24 25.49
CA ARG A 92 -0.54 -13.29 25.55
C ARG A 92 -0.11 -11.83 25.38
N PHE A 93 1.07 -11.44 25.85
CA PHE A 93 1.57 -10.07 25.70
C PHE A 93 1.94 -9.77 24.24
N ILE A 94 2.56 -10.74 23.55
CA ILE A 94 2.86 -10.61 22.12
C ILE A 94 1.58 -10.48 21.29
N GLY A 95 0.55 -11.27 21.62
CA GLY A 95 -0.78 -11.12 21.01
C GLY A 95 -1.31 -9.69 21.15
N ARG A 96 -1.32 -9.15 22.37
CA ARG A 96 -1.75 -7.76 22.63
C ARG A 96 -0.91 -6.72 21.88
N THR A 97 0.40 -6.91 21.78
CA THR A 97 1.28 -6.00 21.01
C THR A 97 0.87 -5.96 19.54
N LYS A 98 0.62 -7.13 18.93
CA LYS A 98 0.15 -7.22 17.54
C LYS A 98 -1.24 -6.59 17.38
N ASP A 99 -2.15 -6.84 18.32
CA ASP A 99 -3.49 -6.24 18.30
C ASP A 99 -3.44 -4.71 18.35
N ILE A 100 -2.55 -4.14 19.18
CA ILE A 100 -2.34 -2.68 19.27
C ILE A 100 -1.77 -2.13 17.96
N ALA A 101 -0.78 -2.82 17.37
CA ALA A 101 -0.18 -2.41 16.11
C ALA A 101 -1.22 -2.41 14.97
N ALA A 102 -2.04 -3.46 14.87
CA ALA A 102 -3.16 -3.53 13.93
C ALA A 102 -4.22 -2.44 14.22
N GLY A 103 -4.48 -2.16 15.49
CA GLY A 103 -5.36 -1.07 15.92
C GLY A 103 -4.87 0.32 15.44
N ALA A 104 -3.56 0.56 15.46
CA ALA A 104 -2.98 1.80 14.94
C ALA A 104 -3.20 1.94 13.42
N VAL A 105 -3.07 0.85 12.67
CA VAL A 105 -3.40 0.83 11.23
C VAL A 105 -4.88 1.18 11.03
N LEU A 106 -5.79 0.55 11.79
CA LEU A 106 -7.22 0.80 11.68
C LEU A 106 -7.57 2.27 11.94
N ILE A 107 -7.01 2.88 12.99
CA ILE A 107 -7.22 4.30 13.31
C ILE A 107 -6.75 5.18 12.14
N SER A 108 -5.56 4.89 11.59
CA SER A 108 -5.04 5.65 10.45
C SER A 108 -5.91 5.51 9.20
N ALA A 109 -6.43 4.30 8.94
CA ALA A 109 -7.27 4.01 7.79
C ALA A 109 -8.65 4.69 7.90
N VAL A 110 -9.23 4.71 9.10
CA VAL A 110 -10.48 5.44 9.38
C VAL A 110 -10.28 6.95 9.21
N PHE A 111 -9.18 7.50 9.74
CA PHE A 111 -8.83 8.90 9.52
C PHE A 111 -8.69 9.23 8.02
N ALA A 112 -7.95 8.40 7.27
CA ALA A 112 -7.80 8.60 5.83
C ALA A 112 -9.12 8.48 5.06
N ALA A 113 -10.03 7.60 5.49
CA ALA A 113 -11.37 7.50 4.92
C ALA A 113 -12.16 8.81 5.14
N PHE A 114 -12.13 9.39 6.34
CA PHE A 114 -12.78 10.67 6.61
C PHE A 114 -12.18 11.82 5.80
N VAL A 115 -10.86 11.90 5.67
CA VAL A 115 -10.19 12.89 4.81
C VAL A 115 -10.61 12.69 3.35
N GLY A 116 -10.61 11.44 2.88
CA GLY A 116 -11.05 11.05 1.54
C GLY A 116 -12.49 11.49 1.26
N ILE A 117 -13.41 11.24 2.19
CA ILE A 117 -14.80 11.70 2.09
C ILE A 117 -14.84 13.23 2.06
N ALA A 118 -14.20 13.91 3.01
CA ALA A 118 -14.24 15.38 3.09
C ALA A 118 -13.74 16.06 1.81
N VAL A 119 -12.70 15.52 1.17
CA VAL A 119 -12.08 16.09 -0.03
C VAL A 119 -12.77 15.64 -1.33
N LEU A 120 -13.09 14.35 -1.44
CA LEU A 120 -13.56 13.74 -2.69
C LEU A 120 -15.08 13.73 -2.82
N TRP A 121 -15.84 14.13 -1.79
CA TRP A 121 -17.32 14.17 -1.83
C TRP A 121 -17.85 15.28 -2.75
N ARG A 122 -17.78 15.02 -4.05
CA ARG A 122 -18.16 15.92 -5.13
C ARG A 122 -19.10 15.18 -6.08
N PRO A 123 -20.38 15.00 -5.71
CA PRO A 123 -21.29 14.06 -6.39
C PRO A 123 -21.45 14.32 -7.89
N LYS A 124 -21.52 15.61 -8.30
CA LYS A 124 -21.61 15.98 -9.72
C LYS A 124 -20.36 15.58 -10.52
N ALA A 125 -19.17 15.83 -9.96
CA ALA A 125 -17.90 15.50 -10.61
C ALA A 125 -17.68 13.98 -10.66
N LEU A 126 -18.00 13.28 -9.57
CA LEU A 126 -17.95 11.82 -9.50
C LEU A 126 -18.88 11.17 -10.52
N TRP A 127 -20.13 11.67 -10.63
CA TRP A 127 -21.09 11.17 -11.61
C TRP A 127 -20.62 11.42 -13.05
N ALA A 128 -20.16 12.63 -13.36
CA ALA A 128 -19.66 12.97 -14.69
C ALA A 128 -18.46 12.08 -15.10
N LEU A 129 -17.52 11.87 -14.17
CA LEU A 129 -16.38 10.98 -14.38
C LEU A 129 -16.82 9.52 -14.59
N ALA A 130 -17.78 9.04 -13.78
CA ALA A 130 -18.31 7.69 -13.92
C ALA A 130 -18.97 7.48 -15.29
N VAL A 131 -19.84 8.41 -15.71
CA VAL A 131 -20.46 8.37 -17.05
C VAL A 131 -19.37 8.34 -18.12
N GLN A 132 -18.38 9.23 -18.07
CA GLN A 132 -17.29 9.27 -19.04
C GLN A 132 -16.51 7.95 -19.12
N ILE A 133 -16.21 7.32 -17.98
CA ILE A 133 -15.49 6.04 -17.94
C ILE A 133 -16.35 4.94 -18.56
N PHE A 134 -17.61 4.80 -18.14
CA PHE A 134 -18.44 3.65 -18.51
C PHE A 134 -19.11 3.77 -19.89
N THR A 135 -19.28 4.97 -20.44
CA THR A 135 -19.81 5.16 -21.80
C THR A 135 -18.72 5.23 -22.87
N SER A 136 -17.45 5.44 -22.48
CA SER A 136 -16.35 5.51 -23.43
C SER A 136 -15.90 4.10 -23.87
N PRO A 137 -15.83 3.83 -25.19
CA PRO A 137 -15.39 2.53 -25.70
C PRO A 137 -13.92 2.24 -25.39
N LEU A 138 -13.12 3.25 -25.04
CA LEU A 138 -11.71 3.10 -24.66
C LEU A 138 -11.53 3.04 -23.14
N TYR A 139 -12.18 3.95 -22.38
CA TYR A 139 -11.94 4.05 -20.94
C TYR A 139 -12.60 2.93 -20.15
N CYS A 140 -13.76 2.42 -20.59
CA CYS A 140 -14.46 1.34 -19.92
C CYS A 140 -13.61 0.06 -19.86
N PRO A 141 -13.14 -0.52 -20.98
CA PRO A 141 -12.31 -1.73 -20.93
C PRO A 141 -10.96 -1.49 -20.23
N LEU A 142 -10.36 -0.30 -20.37
CA LEU A 142 -9.14 0.05 -19.67
C LEU A 142 -9.33 0.06 -18.14
N PHE A 143 -10.39 0.72 -17.65
CA PHE A 143 -10.70 0.77 -16.23
C PHE A 143 -10.98 -0.61 -15.65
N LEU A 144 -11.74 -1.45 -16.37
CA LEU A 144 -12.00 -2.83 -15.98
C LEU A 144 -10.71 -3.66 -15.95
N ALA A 145 -9.84 -3.53 -16.95
CA ALA A 145 -8.56 -4.22 -17.00
C ALA A 145 -7.64 -3.80 -15.84
N VAL A 146 -7.51 -2.50 -15.57
CA VAL A 146 -6.72 -1.97 -14.44
C VAL A 146 -7.29 -2.45 -13.10
N THR A 147 -8.61 -2.48 -12.96
CA THR A 147 -9.28 -2.98 -11.75
C THR A 147 -9.05 -4.47 -11.57
N ALA A 148 -9.16 -5.27 -12.63
CA ALA A 148 -8.87 -6.71 -12.59
C ALA A 148 -7.40 -6.97 -12.23
N LEU A 149 -6.46 -6.23 -12.82
CA LEU A 149 -5.04 -6.31 -12.49
C LEU A 149 -4.76 -5.91 -11.03
N ALA A 150 -5.42 -4.88 -10.52
CA ALA A 150 -5.31 -4.46 -9.13
C ALA A 150 -5.84 -5.55 -8.16
N LEU A 151 -6.96 -6.20 -8.49
CA LEU A 151 -7.50 -7.32 -7.70
C LEU A 151 -6.55 -8.53 -7.72
N VAL A 152 -6.01 -8.88 -8.89
CA VAL A 152 -4.98 -9.92 -9.04
C VAL A 152 -3.76 -9.59 -8.18
N PHE A 153 -3.28 -8.35 -8.23
CA PHE A 153 -2.16 -7.88 -7.41
C PHE A 153 -2.47 -8.00 -5.91
N ILE A 154 -3.64 -7.55 -5.45
CA ILE A 154 -4.04 -7.64 -4.04
C ILE A 154 -4.11 -9.09 -3.57
N VAL A 155 -4.74 -9.98 -4.35
CA VAL A 155 -5.00 -11.36 -3.96
C VAL A 155 -3.74 -12.22 -4.05
N LEU A 156 -3.07 -12.21 -5.21
CA LEU A 156 -1.95 -13.12 -5.48
C LEU A 156 -0.61 -12.55 -5.03
N GLY A 157 -0.49 -11.22 -4.95
CA GLY A 157 0.78 -10.56 -4.69
C GLY A 157 1.84 -10.80 -5.79
N PRO A 158 2.98 -10.09 -5.73
CA PRO A 158 4.04 -10.26 -6.73
C PRO A 158 4.63 -11.67 -6.78
N THR A 159 4.73 -12.35 -5.64
CA THR A 159 5.29 -13.70 -5.51
C THR A 159 4.34 -14.78 -6.02
N GLY A 160 3.04 -14.66 -5.74
CA GLY A 160 2.03 -15.60 -6.27
C GLY A 160 1.87 -15.49 -7.79
N ILE A 161 1.96 -14.27 -8.34
CA ILE A 161 1.96 -14.05 -9.79
C ILE A 161 3.16 -14.74 -10.46
N ALA A 162 4.37 -14.58 -9.91
CA ALA A 162 5.57 -15.23 -10.44
C ALA A 162 5.44 -16.77 -10.45
N GLY A 163 4.87 -17.36 -9.38
CA GLY A 163 4.63 -18.79 -9.29
C GLY A 163 3.61 -19.35 -10.30
N LEU A 164 2.63 -18.55 -10.74
CA LEU A 164 1.70 -18.92 -11.81
C LEU A 164 2.41 -19.07 -13.16
N PHE A 165 3.32 -18.16 -13.48
CA PHE A 165 4.12 -18.22 -14.71
C PHE A 165 5.08 -19.41 -14.70
N GLU A 166 5.70 -19.72 -13.57
CA GLU A 166 6.57 -20.90 -13.44
C GLU A 166 5.82 -22.23 -13.60
N ARG A 167 4.61 -22.35 -13.04
CA ARG A 167 3.76 -23.55 -13.21
C ARG A 167 3.29 -23.72 -14.64
N LYS A 168 2.98 -22.62 -15.34
CA LYS A 168 2.58 -22.65 -16.76
C LYS A 168 3.74 -23.05 -17.69
N LYS A 169 4.99 -22.78 -17.30
CA LYS A 169 6.20 -23.17 -18.06
C LYS A 169 6.59 -24.65 -17.89
N ARG A 170 6.05 -25.33 -16.87
CA ARG A 170 6.30 -26.76 -16.58
C ARG A 170 5.21 -27.71 -17.10
N ARG A 171 4.15 -27.17 -17.72
CA ARG A 171 3.10 -27.93 -18.41
C ARG A 171 3.24 -27.72 -19.91
#